data_AF-A0A7J7JNY9-F1
#
_entry.id   AF-A0A7J7JNY9-F1
#
_cell.length_a   1.000
_cell.length_b   1.000
_cell.length_c   1.000
_cell.angle_alpha   90.00
_cell.angle_beta   90.00
_cell.angle_gamma   90.00
#
_symmetry.space_group_name_H-M   'P 1'
#
loop_
_entity.id
_entity.type
_entity.pdbx_description
1 polymer ?
#
loop_
_entity_poly.entity_id
_entity_poly.type
_entity_poly.pdbx_seq_one_letter_code
_entity_poly.pdbx_strand_id
1 'polypeptide(L)'
;MGLIYFSWPDYLLVAIVLAVSAGIGFYYAFTGGKQKTTKEYLLADKGMHWFPVTCSLIATFESSLSLLGLPGEIYTFGTVIIYSFIFKPIGVIIAAKFYLPVFRKMGGISLYKYVRERYGRVIQMFMLVAGTFQMLMFCSLIMFGPALSISAVTGVNIWLAVISVAGVAIIYTVLVSWSCCPSLVAYGIKDICTLFRI
;
A
#
# COMPACT_ATOMS: atom_id res chain seq x y z
N MET A 1 17.35 32.62 4.14
CA MET A 1 16.71 31.29 4.02
C MET A 1 15.23 31.50 4.30
N GLY A 2 14.46 31.88 3.28
CA GLY A 2 13.07 32.30 3.46
C GLY A 2 12.17 31.10 3.76
N LEU A 3 11.46 31.15 4.89
CA LEU A 3 10.43 30.17 5.23
C LEU A 3 9.26 30.39 4.26
N ILE A 4 9.11 29.50 3.28
CA ILE A 4 7.93 29.47 2.41
C ILE A 4 6.80 28.87 3.25
N TYR A 5 6.04 29.73 3.91
CA TYR A 5 4.81 29.33 4.56
C TYR A 5 3.78 28.97 3.49
N PHE A 6 3.05 27.87 3.70
CA PHE A 6 1.91 27.48 2.88
C PHE A 6 0.97 28.69 2.70
N SER A 7 0.72 29.08 1.46
CA SER A 7 -0.27 30.10 1.15
C SER A 7 -1.66 29.46 1.23
N TRP A 8 -2.70 30.29 1.38
CA TRP A 8 -4.09 29.80 1.38
C TRP A 8 -4.47 28.89 0.18
N PRO A 9 -3.90 29.04 -1.05
CA PRO A 9 -4.19 28.14 -2.16
C PRO A 9 -3.64 26.73 -1.94
N ASP A 10 -2.50 26.60 -1.26
CA ASP A 10 -1.87 25.31 -1.00
C ASP A 10 -2.70 24.48 -0.01
N TYR A 11 -3.24 25.13 1.03
CA TYR A 11 -4.18 24.51 1.96
C TYR A 11 -5.49 24.11 1.27
N LEU A 12 -6.01 24.96 0.38
CA LEU A 12 -7.20 24.64 -0.41
C LEU A 12 -6.97 23.41 -1.29
N LEU A 13 -5.81 23.32 -1.94
CA LEU A 13 -5.46 22.19 -2.80
C LEU A 13 -5.36 20.89 -2.01
N VAL A 14 -4.71 20.91 -0.83
CA VAL A 14 -4.67 19.74 0.07
C VAL A 14 -6.08 19.32 0.51
N ALA A 15 -6.94 20.28 0.87
CA ALA A 15 -8.31 20.00 1.27
C ALA A 15 -9.13 19.37 0.12
N ILE A 16 -8.98 19.88 -1.11
CA ILE A 16 -9.65 19.34 -2.30
C ILE A 16 -9.18 17.90 -2.58
N VAL A 17 -7.87 17.65 -2.57
CA VAL A 17 -7.32 16.31 -2.81
C VAL A 17 -7.80 15.31 -1.75
N LEU A 18 -7.83 15.71 -0.48
CA LEU A 18 -8.39 14.89 0.61
C LEU A 18 -9.91 14.67 0.43
N ALA A 19 -10.66 15.70 0.04
CA ALA A 19 -12.10 15.58 -0.18
C ALA A 19 -12.43 14.66 -1.38
N VAL A 20 -11.67 14.74 -2.47
CA VAL A 20 -11.84 13.87 -3.65
C VAL A 20 -11.50 12.42 -3.30
N SER A 21 -10.38 12.17 -2.61
CA SER A 21 -10.00 10.81 -2.22
C SER A 21 -10.99 10.17 -1.24
N ALA A 22 -11.47 10.93 -0.25
CA ALA A 22 -12.54 10.48 0.64
C ALA A 22 -13.87 10.30 -0.12
N GLY A 23 -14.20 11.21 -1.04
CA GLY A 23 -15.42 11.19 -1.86
C GLY A 23 -15.51 9.96 -2.75
N ILE A 24 -14.41 9.53 -3.35
CA ILE A 24 -14.34 8.26 -4.11
C ILE A 24 -14.61 7.08 -3.16
N GLY A 25 -13.99 7.07 -1.97
CA GLY A 25 -14.24 6.04 -0.96
C GLY A 25 -15.71 5.95 -0.54
N PHE A 26 -16.35 7.09 -0.25
CA PHE A 26 -17.78 7.17 0.07
C PHE A 26 -18.68 6.79 -1.10
N TYR A 27 -18.36 7.20 -2.33
CA TYR A 27 -19.16 6.85 -3.50
C TYR A 27 -19.20 5.34 -3.73
N TYR A 28 -18.05 4.67 -3.66
CA TYR A 28 -17.97 3.21 -3.76
C TYR A 28 -18.54 2.49 -2.53
N ALA A 29 -18.61 3.15 -1.36
CA ALA A 29 -19.31 2.64 -0.19
C ALA A 29 -20.80 2.47 -0.42
N PHE A 30 -21.46 3.52 -0.90
CA PHE A 30 -22.91 3.54 -1.05
C PHE A 30 -23.37 2.85 -2.35
N THR A 31 -22.52 2.81 -3.38
CA THR A 31 -22.85 2.24 -4.71
C THR A 31 -22.33 0.79 -4.86
N GLY A 32 -21.49 0.31 -3.94
CA GLY A 32 -20.70 -0.92 -4.05
C GLY A 32 -21.42 -2.23 -3.73
N GLY A 33 -22.62 -2.47 -4.24
CA GLY A 33 -23.38 -3.72 -4.02
C GLY A 33 -22.77 -5.00 -4.63
N LYS A 34 -21.58 -4.94 -5.24
CA LYS A 34 -20.99 -5.97 -6.12
C LYS A 34 -19.69 -6.61 -5.59
N GLN A 35 -19.35 -6.49 -4.31
CA GLN A 35 -18.14 -7.14 -3.75
C GLN A 35 -18.43 -7.87 -2.43
N LYS A 36 -19.41 -8.78 -2.45
CA LYS A 36 -19.88 -9.47 -1.24
C LYS A 36 -18.97 -10.62 -0.81
N THR A 37 -18.16 -11.16 -1.73
CA THR A 37 -17.29 -12.30 -1.45
C THR A 37 -15.80 -11.93 -1.51
N THR A 38 -14.98 -12.56 -0.66
CA THR A 38 -13.52 -12.33 -0.61
C THR A 38 -12.84 -12.61 -1.95
N LYS A 39 -13.34 -13.59 -2.72
CA LYS A 39 -12.81 -13.90 -4.05
C LYS A 39 -13.12 -12.79 -5.05
N GLU A 40 -14.33 -12.25 -5.03
CA GLU A 40 -14.75 -11.13 -5.89
C GLU A 40 -13.97 -9.86 -5.57
N TYR A 41 -13.71 -9.59 -4.28
CA TYR A 41 -12.87 -8.47 -3.83
C TYR A 41 -11.41 -8.61 -4.26
N LEU A 42 -10.79 -9.78 -4.03
CA LEU A 42 -9.36 -9.97 -4.27
C LEU A 42 -9.00 -10.28 -5.74
N LEU A 43 -9.90 -10.89 -6.51
CA LEU A 43 -9.65 -11.29 -7.91
C LEU A 43 -10.42 -10.44 -8.92
N ALA A 44 -11.32 -9.55 -8.48
CA ALA A 44 -12.22 -8.79 -9.36
C ALA A 44 -12.90 -9.68 -10.42
N ASP A 45 -13.35 -10.86 -9.98
CA ASP A 45 -13.93 -11.94 -10.79
C ASP A 45 -13.14 -12.34 -12.06
N LYS A 46 -11.83 -12.01 -12.11
CA LYS A 46 -10.95 -12.19 -13.29
C LYS A 46 -11.44 -11.49 -14.57
N GLY A 47 -12.45 -10.62 -14.49
CA GLY A 47 -13.07 -9.92 -15.62
C GLY A 47 -12.59 -8.48 -15.82
N MET A 48 -11.63 -8.02 -15.02
CA MET A 48 -11.16 -6.64 -15.06
C MET A 48 -10.24 -6.37 -16.26
N HIS A 49 -10.40 -5.22 -16.90
CA HIS A 49 -9.57 -4.81 -18.03
C HIS A 49 -8.10 -4.65 -17.60
N TRP A 50 -7.14 -4.83 -18.51
CA TRP A 50 -5.71 -4.78 -18.19
C TRP A 50 -5.24 -3.39 -17.72
N PHE A 51 -5.91 -2.33 -18.17
CA PHE A 51 -5.58 -0.94 -17.83
C PHE A 51 -5.68 -0.64 -16.32
N PRO A 52 -6.84 -0.81 -15.64
CA PRO A 52 -6.96 -0.58 -14.21
C PRO A 52 -6.07 -1.50 -13.37
N VAL A 53 -5.80 -2.72 -13.83
CA VAL A 53 -4.85 -3.65 -13.17
C VAL A 53 -3.42 -3.10 -13.22
N THR A 54 -3.02 -2.52 -14.35
CA THR A 54 -1.67 -1.96 -14.51
C THR A 54 -1.53 -0.67 -13.70
N CYS A 55 -2.55 0.19 -13.70
CA CYS A 55 -2.56 1.42 -12.90
C CYS A 55 -2.43 1.14 -11.40
N SER A 56 -3.13 0.13 -10.86
CA SER A 56 -3.01 -0.21 -9.44
C SER A 56 -1.65 -0.81 -9.08
N LEU A 57 -1.06 -1.59 -9.99
CA LEU A 57 0.28 -2.16 -9.80
C LEU A 57 1.35 -1.06 -9.75
N ILE A 58 1.28 -0.06 -10.65
CA ILE A 58 2.18 1.09 -10.66
C ILE A 58 1.98 1.93 -9.39
N ALA A 59 0.72 2.19 -9.01
CA ALA A 59 0.40 2.96 -7.81
C ALA A 59 0.95 2.33 -6.52
N THR A 60 1.04 0.99 -6.46
CA THR A 60 1.60 0.28 -5.30
C THR A 60 3.12 0.31 -5.26
N PHE A 61 3.77 0.44 -6.43
CA PHE A 61 5.22 0.40 -6.52
C PHE A 61 5.88 1.72 -6.11
N GLU A 62 5.18 2.83 -6.30
CA GLU A 62 5.67 4.16 -5.93
C GLU A 62 5.35 4.50 -4.48
N SER A 63 6.32 5.07 -3.77
CA SER A 63 6.22 5.39 -2.35
C SER A 63 6.88 6.72 -2.00
N SER A 64 6.47 7.33 -0.88
CA SER A 64 7.03 8.58 -0.35
C SER A 64 8.54 8.50 -0.10
N LEU A 65 9.02 7.33 0.30
CA LEU A 65 10.45 7.09 0.53
C LEU A 65 11.25 7.17 -0.77
N SER A 66 10.69 6.69 -1.89
CA SER A 66 11.37 6.78 -3.19
C SER A 66 11.45 8.23 -3.67
N LEU A 67 10.37 9.00 -3.48
CA LEU A 67 10.32 10.42 -3.86
C LEU A 67 11.37 11.28 -3.13
N LEU A 68 11.61 11.03 -1.84
CA LEU A 68 12.62 11.77 -1.06
C LEU A 68 14.01 11.12 -1.11
N GLY A 69 14.07 9.79 -1.22
CA GLY A 69 15.31 9.02 -1.17
C GLY A 69 16.10 9.07 -2.48
N LEU A 70 15.44 8.94 -3.63
CA LEU A 70 16.10 8.97 -4.94
C LEU A 70 16.89 10.25 -5.20
N PRO A 71 16.35 11.48 -4.98
CA PRO A 71 17.15 12.68 -5.18
C PRO A 71 18.32 12.78 -4.18
N GLY A 72 18.14 12.31 -2.94
CA GLY A 72 19.24 12.24 -1.96
C GLY A 72 20.37 11.30 -2.40
N GLU A 73 20.02 10.16 -2.97
CA GLU A 73 20.98 9.20 -3.50
C GLU A 73 21.68 9.74 -4.75
N ILE A 74 20.96 10.39 -5.66
CA ILE A 74 21.55 11.05 -6.84
C ILE A 74 22.53 12.15 -6.43
N TYR A 75 22.19 12.93 -5.40
CA TYR A 75 23.04 14.02 -4.94
C TYR A 75 24.35 13.53 -4.32
N THR A 76 24.33 12.37 -3.65
CA THR A 76 25.47 11.82 -2.91
C THR A 76 26.32 10.84 -3.74
N PHE A 77 25.68 9.98 -4.52
CA PHE A 77 26.33 8.89 -5.29
C PHE A 77 26.25 9.08 -6.82
N GLY A 78 25.64 10.18 -7.30
CA GLY A 78 25.57 10.52 -8.72
C GLY A 78 24.56 9.67 -9.51
N THR A 79 24.82 9.47 -10.80
CA THR A 79 23.86 8.86 -11.74
C THR A 79 23.78 7.32 -11.66
N VAL A 80 24.43 6.69 -10.68
CA VAL A 80 24.48 5.22 -10.56
C VAL A 80 23.08 4.60 -10.36
N ILE A 81 22.14 5.35 -9.77
CA ILE A 81 20.76 4.90 -9.58
C ILE A 81 20.03 4.57 -10.91
N ILE A 82 20.50 5.08 -12.06
CA ILE A 82 19.87 4.82 -13.36
C ILE A 82 19.85 3.33 -13.71
N TYR A 83 20.83 2.56 -13.24
CA TYR A 83 20.85 1.10 -13.39
C TYR A 83 19.64 0.46 -12.70
N SER A 84 19.26 0.93 -11.52
CA SER A 84 18.08 0.43 -10.80
C SER A 84 16.80 0.65 -11.60
N PHE A 85 16.67 1.77 -12.33
CA PHE A 85 15.52 2.02 -13.19
C PHE A 85 15.45 1.10 -14.42
N ILE A 86 16.60 0.68 -14.96
CA ILE A 86 16.67 -0.24 -16.10
C ILE A 86 16.40 -1.69 -15.66
N PHE A 87 16.96 -2.12 -14.54
CA PHE A 87 16.84 -3.52 -14.10
C PHE A 87 15.51 -3.85 -13.43
N LYS A 88 14.86 -2.89 -12.74
CA LYS A 88 13.54 -3.08 -12.13
C LYS A 88 12.48 -3.64 -13.10
N PRO A 89 12.20 -3.04 -14.28
CA PRO A 89 11.19 -3.56 -15.21
C PRO A 89 11.58 -4.93 -15.78
N ILE A 90 12.88 -5.17 -16.04
CA ILE A 90 13.37 -6.47 -16.50
C ILE A 90 13.06 -7.56 -15.47
N GLY A 91 13.31 -7.29 -14.19
CA GLY A 91 12.97 -8.18 -13.08
C GLY A 91 11.47 -8.49 -13.01
N VAL A 92 10.61 -7.49 -13.21
CA VAL A 92 9.15 -7.68 -13.22
C VAL A 92 8.70 -8.54 -14.39
N ILE A 93 9.27 -8.36 -15.59
CA ILE A 93 8.93 -9.18 -16.77
C ILE A 93 9.32 -10.64 -16.55
N ILE A 94 10.53 -10.88 -16.03
CA ILE A 94 10.99 -12.23 -15.69
C ILE A 94 10.06 -12.85 -14.64
N ALA A 95 9.79 -12.12 -13.55
CA ALA A 95 8.93 -12.62 -12.49
C ALA A 95 7.51 -12.94 -13.00
N ALA A 96 6.94 -12.08 -13.83
CA ALA A 96 5.64 -12.31 -14.46
C ALA A 96 5.65 -13.55 -15.35
N LYS A 97 6.71 -13.80 -16.13
CA LYS A 97 6.76 -14.97 -17.03
C LYS A 97 6.88 -16.29 -16.27
N PHE A 98 7.66 -16.32 -15.18
CA PHE A 98 7.94 -17.55 -14.43
C PHE A 98 6.95 -17.82 -13.29
N TYR A 99 6.60 -16.81 -12.49
CA TYR A 99 5.76 -17.01 -11.30
C TYR A 99 4.27 -16.92 -11.60
N LEU A 100 3.82 -16.06 -12.53
CA LEU A 100 2.40 -15.94 -12.87
C LEU A 100 1.73 -17.26 -13.31
N PRO A 101 2.32 -18.12 -14.17
CA PRO A 101 1.67 -19.37 -14.56
C PRO A 101 1.51 -20.33 -13.39
N VAL A 102 2.41 -20.29 -12.41
CA VAL A 102 2.34 -21.12 -11.20
C VAL A 102 1.14 -20.70 -10.34
N PHE A 103 0.96 -19.40 -10.10
CA PHE A 103 -0.19 -18.87 -9.35
C PHE A 103 -1.52 -19.13 -10.04
N ARG A 104 -1.59 -19.02 -11.38
CA ARG A 104 -2.82 -19.29 -12.12
C ARG A 104 -3.25 -20.75 -12.03
N LYS A 105 -2.31 -21.71 -12.04
CA LYS A 105 -2.60 -23.15 -11.95
C LYS A 105 -3.16 -23.58 -10.59
N MET A 106 -2.66 -23.01 -9.49
CA MET A 106 -3.16 -23.34 -8.15
C MET A 106 -4.49 -22.67 -7.79
N GLY A 107 -4.91 -21.65 -8.55
CA GLY A 107 -6.12 -20.86 -8.24
C GLY A 107 -6.06 -20.18 -6.87
N GLY A 108 -4.87 -20.06 -6.27
CA GLY A 108 -4.63 -19.50 -4.95
C GLY A 108 -4.22 -18.04 -5.04
N ILE A 109 -4.85 -17.21 -4.21
CA ILE A 109 -4.65 -15.74 -4.18
C ILE A 109 -3.54 -15.33 -3.20
N SER A 110 -3.18 -16.22 -2.27
CA SER A 110 -2.23 -15.94 -1.19
C SER A 110 -0.89 -16.65 -1.42
N LEU A 111 0.20 -15.87 -1.39
CA LEU A 111 1.57 -16.38 -1.43
C LEU A 111 1.87 -17.32 -0.26
N TYR A 112 1.38 -16.99 0.94
CA TYR A 112 1.57 -17.81 2.14
C TYR A 112 0.90 -19.19 1.99
N LYS A 113 -0.23 -19.26 1.28
CA LYS A 113 -0.87 -20.54 0.97
C LYS A 113 0.01 -21.40 0.06
N TYR A 114 0.65 -20.81 -0.95
CA TYR A 114 1.59 -21.52 -1.80
C TYR A 114 2.77 -22.10 -0.99
N VAL A 115 3.34 -21.29 -0.11
CA VAL A 115 4.46 -21.71 0.76
C VAL A 115 4.04 -22.86 1.67
N ARG A 116 2.81 -22.82 2.20
CA ARG A 116 2.26 -23.91 3.02
C ARG A 116 2.21 -25.24 2.27
N GLU A 117 1.67 -25.24 1.05
CA GLU A 117 1.53 -26.47 0.25
C GLU A 117 2.89 -27.02 -0.20
N ARG A 118 3.87 -26.14 -0.47
CA ARG A 118 5.19 -26.56 -0.97
C ARG A 118 6.19 -26.93 0.12
N TYR A 119 6.19 -26.22 1.25
CA TYR A 119 7.22 -26.27 2.29
C TYR A 119 6.67 -26.60 3.70
N GLY A 120 5.35 -26.70 3.85
CA GLY A 120 4.71 -27.02 5.13
C GLY A 120 4.43 -25.80 6.02
N ARG A 121 3.80 -26.06 7.17
CA ARG A 121 3.24 -25.02 8.06
C ARG A 121 4.31 -24.23 8.82
N VAL A 122 5.44 -24.84 9.17
CA VAL A 122 6.51 -24.19 9.97
C VAL A 122 7.13 -23.03 9.19
N ILE A 123 7.50 -23.28 7.93
CA ILE A 123 8.11 -22.26 7.05
C ILE A 123 7.10 -21.15 6.72
N GLN A 124 5.81 -21.50 6.55
CA GLN A 124 4.76 -20.50 6.37
C GLN A 124 4.68 -19.53 7.57
N MET A 125 4.69 -20.05 8.81
CA MET A 125 4.61 -19.20 10.00
C MET A 125 5.83 -18.30 10.12
N PHE A 126 7.03 -18.82 9.87
CA PHE A 126 8.24 -18.01 9.87
C PHE A 126 8.17 -16.88 8.84
N MET A 127 7.76 -17.18 7.60
CA MET A 127 7.61 -16.18 6.54
C MET A 127 6.53 -15.15 6.87
N LEU A 128 5.42 -15.57 7.49
CA LEU A 128 4.33 -14.66 7.87
C LEU A 128 4.75 -13.71 8.99
N VAL A 129 5.47 -14.19 10.01
CA VAL A 129 6.01 -13.35 11.08
C VAL A 129 7.05 -12.38 10.55
N ALA A 130 8.01 -12.87 9.77
CA ALA A 130 9.03 -12.02 9.15
C ALA A 130 8.42 -10.98 8.19
N GLY A 131 7.44 -11.38 7.37
CA GLY A 131 6.76 -10.49 6.45
C GLY A 131 5.90 -9.42 7.16
N THR A 132 5.25 -9.78 8.26
CA THR A 132 4.49 -8.82 9.08
C THR A 132 5.43 -7.80 9.72
N PHE A 133 6.56 -8.26 10.27
CA PHE A 133 7.57 -7.38 10.84
C PHE A 133 8.17 -6.43 9.79
N GLN A 134 8.50 -6.95 8.61
CA GLN A 134 8.98 -6.14 7.49
C GLN A 134 7.94 -5.08 7.08
N MET A 135 6.66 -5.46 6.95
CA MET A 135 5.60 -4.51 6.59
C MET A 135 5.38 -3.43 7.64
N LEU A 136 5.48 -3.77 8.94
CA LEU A 136 5.39 -2.78 10.02
C LEU A 136 6.49 -1.72 9.88
N MET A 137 7.74 -2.16 9.72
CA MET A 137 8.88 -1.26 9.53
C MET A 137 8.72 -0.39 8.28
N PHE A 138 8.28 -1.00 7.17
CA PHE A 138 8.09 -0.31 5.91
C PHE A 138 6.99 0.76 5.99
N CYS A 139 5.84 0.44 6.60
CA CYS A 139 4.76 1.40 6.81
C CYS A 139 5.19 2.58 7.69
N SER A 140 5.96 2.34 8.76
CA SER A 140 6.49 3.41 9.62
C SER A 140 7.37 4.38 8.83
N LEU A 141 8.27 3.89 7.97
CA LEU A 141 9.14 4.72 7.15
C LEU A 141 8.35 5.51 6.10
N ILE A 142 7.37 4.88 5.44
CA ILE A 142 6.53 5.55 4.44
C ILE A 142 5.75 6.71 5.07
N MET A 143 5.17 6.51 6.25
CA MET A 143 4.40 7.55 6.94
C MET A 143 5.26 8.71 7.43
N PHE A 144 6.54 8.47 7.70
CA PHE A 144 7.47 9.50 8.10
C PHE A 144 7.75 10.51 6.97
N GLY A 145 7.81 10.06 5.71
CA GLY A 145 8.01 10.93 4.54
C GLY A 145 7.06 12.14 4.45
N PRO A 146 5.72 11.93 4.39
CA PRO A 146 4.76 13.03 4.34
C PRO A 146 4.74 13.86 5.62
N ALA A 147 4.98 13.25 6.79
CA ALA A 147 5.08 13.99 8.05
C ALA A 147 6.28 14.95 8.05
N LEU A 148 7.42 14.51 7.53
CA LEU A 148 8.62 15.32 7.37
C LEU A 148 8.36 16.48 6.38
N SER A 149 7.69 16.22 5.25
CA SER A 149 7.34 17.29 4.31
C SER A 149 6.40 18.32 4.92
N ILE A 150 5.40 17.89 5.70
CA ILE A 150 4.46 18.81 6.38
C ILE A 150 5.20 19.65 7.43
N SER A 151 6.05 19.03 8.23
CA SER A 151 6.84 19.73 9.25
C SER A 151 7.81 20.76 8.62
N ALA A 152 8.41 20.41 7.47
CA ALA A 152 9.30 21.32 6.74
C ALA A 152 8.59 22.57 6.19
N VAL A 153 7.33 22.45 5.75
CA VAL A 153 6.60 23.57 5.12
C VAL A 153 5.73 24.39 6.08
N THR A 154 5.25 23.78 7.18
CA THR A 154 4.42 24.49 8.18
C THR A 154 5.19 24.91 9.43
N GLY A 155 6.39 24.37 9.66
CA GLY A 155 7.19 24.64 10.87
C GLY A 155 6.60 24.03 12.15
N VAL A 156 5.55 23.21 12.04
CA VAL A 156 4.94 22.51 13.18
C VAL A 156 5.85 21.38 13.67
N ASN A 157 5.73 21.05 14.95
CA ASN A 157 6.48 19.95 15.55
C ASN A 157 6.19 18.63 14.80
N ILE A 158 7.26 17.88 14.48
CA ILE A 158 7.17 16.64 13.71
C ILE A 158 6.22 15.61 14.34
N TRP A 159 6.13 15.56 15.68
CA TRP A 159 5.23 14.65 16.38
C TRP A 159 3.75 14.92 16.06
N LEU A 160 3.36 16.20 15.98
CA LEU A 160 1.99 16.59 15.61
C LEU A 160 1.71 16.27 14.14
N ALA A 161 2.69 16.50 13.25
CA ALA A 161 2.58 16.15 11.85
C ALA A 161 2.36 14.63 11.66
N VAL A 162 3.14 13.80 12.35
CA VAL A 162 3.00 12.33 12.29
C VAL A 162 1.61 11.89 12.76
N ILE A 163 1.12 12.40 13.89
CA ILE A 163 -0.21 12.04 14.42
C ILE A 163 -1.32 12.44 13.44
N SER A 164 -1.22 13.62 12.83
CA SER A 164 -2.23 14.09 11.87
C SER A 164 -2.32 13.21 10.61
N VAL A 165 -1.16 12.87 10.02
CA VAL A 165 -1.09 12.01 8.82
C VAL A 165 -1.56 10.60 9.16
N ALA A 166 -1.17 10.07 10.33
CA ALA A 166 -1.62 8.77 10.79
C ALA A 166 -3.14 8.73 10.99
N GLY A 167 -3.72 9.77 11.61
CA GLY A 167 -5.16 9.89 11.80
C GLY A 167 -5.92 9.85 10.48
N VAL A 168 -5.51 10.66 9.50
CA VAL A 168 -6.13 10.68 8.16
C VAL A 168 -6.02 9.33 7.47
N ALA A 169 -4.84 8.69 7.51
CA ALA A 169 -4.62 7.39 6.89
C ALA A 169 -5.48 6.27 7.52
N ILE A 170 -5.62 6.27 8.85
CA ILE A 170 -6.47 5.32 9.57
C ILE A 170 -7.94 5.55 9.19
N ILE A 171 -8.42 6.79 9.25
CA ILE A 171 -9.80 7.13 8.90
C ILE A 171 -10.11 6.68 7.47
N TYR A 172 -9.24 7.01 6.51
CA TYR A 172 -9.40 6.59 5.12
C TYR A 172 -9.47 5.06 4.98
N THR A 173 -8.55 4.33 5.61
CA THR A 173 -8.48 2.87 5.52
C THR A 173 -9.71 2.20 6.13
N VAL A 174 -10.16 2.70 7.28
CA VAL A 174 -11.36 2.19 7.97
C VAL A 174 -12.60 2.45 7.12
N LEU A 175 -12.76 3.67 6.60
CA LEU A 175 -13.90 4.03 5.76
C LEU A 175 -13.98 3.13 4.53
N VAL A 176 -12.88 2.94 3.80
CA VAL A 176 -12.86 2.08 2.60
C VAL A 176 -13.13 0.61 2.96
N SER A 177 -12.51 0.09 4.02
CA SER A 177 -12.64 -1.32 4.42
C SER A 177 -14.05 -1.66 4.87
N TRP A 178 -14.66 -0.79 5.68
CA TRP A 178 -16.01 -0.99 6.23
C TRP A 178 -17.08 -0.92 5.13
N SER A 179 -16.84 -0.05 4.17
CA SER A 179 -17.72 0.24 3.05
C SER A 179 -17.75 -0.85 1.98
N CYS A 180 -16.63 -1.52 1.71
CA CYS A 180 -16.51 -2.45 0.59
C CYS A 180 -16.86 -3.91 0.97
N CYS A 181 -16.53 -4.34 2.19
CA CYS A 181 -16.81 -5.71 2.64
C CYS A 181 -16.72 -5.83 4.19
N PRO A 182 -17.84 -5.73 4.94
CA PRO A 182 -17.82 -5.82 6.40
C PRO A 182 -17.26 -7.15 6.92
N SER A 183 -17.36 -8.21 6.12
CA SER A 183 -16.87 -9.55 6.46
C SER A 183 -15.35 -9.66 6.41
N LEU A 184 -14.63 -8.80 5.67
CA LEU A 184 -13.17 -8.89 5.52
C LEU A 184 -12.42 -8.43 6.79
N VAL A 185 -12.95 -7.43 7.51
CA VAL A 185 -12.47 -7.05 8.85
C VAL A 185 -12.71 -8.19 9.84
N ALA A 186 -13.88 -8.83 9.79
CA ALA A 186 -14.21 -9.99 10.63
C ALA A 186 -13.34 -11.22 10.31
N TYR A 187 -12.97 -11.43 9.04
CA TYR A 187 -12.05 -12.50 8.62
C TYR A 187 -10.60 -12.22 9.02
N GLY A 188 -10.11 -10.98 8.90
CA GLY A 188 -8.76 -10.61 9.36
C GLY A 188 -8.59 -10.79 10.88
N ILE A 189 -9.60 -10.41 11.66
CA ILE A 189 -9.62 -10.66 13.12
C ILE A 189 -9.75 -12.15 13.42
N LYS A 190 -10.56 -12.91 12.66
CA LYS A 190 -10.65 -14.38 12.81
C LYS A 190 -9.36 -15.10 12.44
N ASP A 191 -8.64 -14.68 11.41
CA ASP A 191 -7.35 -15.27 11.03
C ASP A 191 -6.29 -14.98 12.08
N ILE A 192 -6.25 -13.76 12.64
CA ILE A 192 -5.36 -13.40 13.76
C ILE A 192 -5.73 -14.20 15.03
N CYS A 193 -7.01 -14.30 15.39
CA CYS A 193 -7.47 -15.08 16.55
C CYS A 193 -7.31 -16.60 16.35
N THR A 194 -7.40 -17.12 15.13
CA THR A 194 -7.12 -18.54 14.82
C THR A 194 -5.63 -18.81 14.80
N LEU A 195 -4.79 -17.80 14.50
CA LEU A 195 -3.34 -17.87 14.64
C LEU A 195 -2.89 -17.93 16.11
N PHE A 196 -3.55 -17.18 16.99
CA PHE A 196 -3.28 -17.17 18.44
C PHE A 196 -3.99 -18.29 19.22
N ARG A 197 -4.84 -19.06 18.56
CA ARG A 197 -5.45 -20.27 19.10
C ARG A 197 -4.70 -21.50 18.58
N ILE A 198 -3.42 -21.53 18.93
CA ILE A 198 -2.59 -22.74 19.04
C ILE A 198 -2.35 -22.94 20.52
#